data_AF-A0A4Y8C7H2-F1
#
_entry.id   AF-A0A4Y8C7H2-F1
#
_cell.length_a   1.000
_cell.length_b   1.000
_cell.length_c   1.000
_cell.angle_alpha   90.00
_cell.angle_beta   90.00
_cell.angle_gamma   90.00
#
_symmetry.space_group_name_H-M   'P 1'
#
loop_
_entity.id
_entity.type
_entity.pdbx_description
1 polymer ?
#
loop_
_entity_poly.entity_id
_entity_poly.type
_entity_poly.pdbx_seq_one_letter_code
_entity_poly.pdbx_strand_id
1 'polypeptide(L)'
;LIKQGLVKINNKIALLSDEVKFDDKVFVKGKRVQKRTQFSVIIYHKQKGEIVSKKDDRGRKTIYDTLPRQFSTWLSVGRLDYASEGLLLLTDSPVIADALMHSDLEREYYLKVKGTV
;
A
#
# COMPACT_ATOMS: atom_id res chain seq x y z
N LEU A 1 -17.55 5.44 6.30
CA LEU A 1 -17.93 6.10 5.03
C LEU A 1 -19.24 5.55 4.46
N ILE A 2 -19.30 4.30 3.99
CA ILE A 2 -20.54 3.72 3.42
C ILE A 2 -21.69 3.71 4.44
N LYS A 3 -21.50 3.10 5.62
CA LYS A 3 -22.50 3.11 6.72
C LYS A 3 -22.95 4.51 7.18
N GLN A 4 -22.16 5.54 6.89
CA GLN A 4 -22.47 6.93 7.24
C GLN A 4 -23.27 7.66 6.13
N GLY A 5 -23.63 6.97 5.04
CA GLY A 5 -24.33 7.57 3.90
C GLY A 5 -23.48 8.53 3.07
N LEU A 6 -22.16 8.53 3.25
CA LEU A 6 -21.25 9.46 2.59
C LEU A 6 -20.75 8.99 1.21
N VAL A 7 -21.20 7.81 0.76
CA VAL A 7 -20.86 7.24 -0.54
C VAL A 7 -22.13 7.12 -1.36
N LYS A 8 -22.08 7.58 -2.61
CA LYS A 8 -23.17 7.42 -3.58
C LYS A 8 -22.66 6.66 -4.80
N ILE A 9 -23.49 5.76 -5.31
CA ILE A 9 -23.31 5.13 -6.61
C ILE A 9 -24.41 5.71 -7.50
N ASN A 10 -23.99 6.41 -8.55
CA ASN A 10 -24.84 7.30 -9.34
C ASN A 10 -25.54 8.32 -8.41
N ASN A 11 -26.87 8.25 -8.33
CA ASN A 11 -27.68 9.16 -7.51
C ASN A 11 -28.20 8.51 -6.22
N LYS A 12 -27.80 7.28 -5.90
CA LYS A 12 -28.29 6.53 -4.72
C LYS A 12 -27.21 6.40 -3.66
N ILE A 13 -27.59 6.44 -2.38
CA ILE A 13 -26.69 6.16 -1.26
C ILE A 13 -26.31 4.68 -1.33
N ALA A 14 -25.01 4.39 -1.28
CA ALA A 14 -24.49 3.04 -1.39
C ALA A 14 -24.69 2.24 -0.09
N LEU A 15 -25.03 0.96 -0.22
CA LEU A 15 -25.01 -0.05 0.84
C LEU A 15 -23.70 -0.85 0.80
N LEU A 16 -23.41 -1.57 1.88
CA LEU A 16 -22.20 -2.41 1.97
C LEU A 16 -22.22 -3.60 1.01
N SER A 17 -23.41 -4.04 0.60
CA SER A 17 -23.63 -5.15 -0.33
C SER A 17 -23.67 -4.73 -1.80
N ASP A 18 -23.58 -3.43 -2.09
CA ASP A 18 -23.69 -2.94 -3.46
C ASP A 18 -22.40 -3.22 -4.24
N GLU A 19 -22.55 -3.80 -5.43
CA GLU A 19 -21.46 -3.94 -6.40
C GLU A 19 -21.42 -2.74 -7.35
N VAL A 20 -20.21 -2.31 -7.70
CA VAL A 20 -19.98 -1.19 -8.63
C VAL A 20 -19.67 -1.75 -10.01
N LYS A 21 -20.46 -1.33 -11.02
CA LYS A 21 -20.23 -1.67 -12.42
C LYS A 21 -19.31 -0.67 -13.09
N PHE A 22 -18.79 -1.02 -14.27
CA PHE A 22 -17.82 -0.20 -15.00
C PHE A 22 -18.35 1.23 -15.31
N ASP A 23 -19.62 1.35 -15.67
CA ASP A 23 -20.23 2.63 -16.05
C ASP A 23 -20.79 3.44 -14.86
N ASP A 24 -20.71 2.89 -13.64
CA ASP A 24 -21.25 3.54 -12.46
C ASP A 24 -20.41 4.75 -12.04
N LYS A 25 -21.10 5.83 -11.67
CA LYS A 25 -20.47 7.05 -11.16
C LYS A 25 -20.41 7.00 -9.63
N VAL A 26 -19.24 6.71 -9.07
CA VAL A 26 -19.07 6.68 -7.62
C VAL A 26 -18.72 8.08 -7.10
N PHE A 27 -19.36 8.51 -6.02
CA PHE A 27 -19.09 9.76 -5.32
C PHE A 27 -18.81 9.49 -3.84
N VAL A 28 -17.77 10.12 -3.29
CA VAL A 28 -17.47 10.08 -1.85
C VAL A 28 -17.48 11.50 -1.32
N LYS A 29 -18.32 11.76 -0.32
CA LYS A 29 -18.56 13.11 0.24
C LYS A 29 -18.87 14.15 -0.86
N GLY A 30 -19.66 13.75 -1.85
CA GLY A 30 -20.05 14.58 -2.99
C GLY A 30 -19.02 14.73 -4.11
N LYS A 31 -17.77 14.26 -3.93
CA LYS A 31 -16.73 14.31 -4.96
C LYS A 31 -16.75 13.04 -5.80
N ARG A 32 -16.78 13.18 -7.13
CA ARG A 32 -16.72 12.05 -8.06
C ARG A 32 -15.36 11.38 -7.96
N VAL A 33 -15.35 10.07 -7.73
CA VAL A 33 -14.16 9.24 -7.78
C VAL A 33 -13.96 8.79 -9.21
N GLN A 34 -12.74 8.93 -9.72
CA GLN A 34 -12.36 8.41 -11.03
C GLN A 34 -11.54 7.14 -10.87
N LYS A 35 -11.79 6.17 -11.75
CA LYS A 35 -10.95 4.98 -11.85
C LYS A 35 -9.56 5.41 -12.36
N ARG A 36 -8.52 5.05 -11.61
CA ARG A 36 -7.14 5.16 -12.12
C ARG A 36 -6.85 4.00 -13.05
N THR A 37 -6.34 4.29 -14.25
CA THR A 37 -5.91 3.28 -15.23
C THR A 37 -4.40 3.08 -15.24
N GLN A 38 -3.66 4.06 -14.75
CA GLN A 38 -2.21 3.99 -14.58
C GLN A 38 -1.87 3.68 -13.12
N PHE A 39 -0.74 3.02 -12.94
CA PHE A 39 -0.15 2.74 -11.64
C PHE A 39 1.30 3.20 -11.65
N SER A 40 1.82 3.48 -10.46
CA SER A 40 3.22 3.83 -10.26
C SER A 40 3.85 2.90 -9.24
N VAL A 41 5.15 2.64 -9.42
CA VAL A 41 5.99 1.89 -8.49
C VAL A 41 7.26 2.68 -8.24
N ILE A 42 7.68 2.77 -6.99
CA ILE A 42 8.97 3.34 -6.60
C ILE A 42 9.82 2.30 -5.89
N ILE A 43 11.13 2.50 -5.96
CA ILE A 43 12.10 1.78 -5.13
C ILE A 43 12.45 2.67 -3.95
N TYR A 44 12.29 2.14 -2.74
CA TYR A 44 12.72 2.76 -1.50
C TYR A 44 13.82 1.91 -0.87
N HIS A 45 14.93 2.54 -0.51
CA HIS A 45 15.93 1.89 0.33
C HIS A 45 15.53 2.04 1.79
N LYS A 46 14.88 1.01 2.35
CA LYS A 46 14.50 0.98 3.76
C LYS A 46 15.75 0.89 4.64
N GLN A 47 15.84 1.76 5.64
CA GLN A 47 16.90 1.73 6.65
C GLN A 47 16.56 0.72 7.77
N LYS A 48 17.58 0.25 8.50
CA LYS A 48 17.36 -0.50 9.75
C LYS A 48 16.65 0.37 10.78
N GLY A 49 15.89 -0.26 11.68
CA GLY A 49 15.17 0.44 12.75
C GLY A 49 13.82 1.02 12.35
N GLU A 50 13.33 0.66 11.16
CA GLU A 50 11.98 1.01 10.67
C GLU A 50 11.14 -0.24 10.50
N ILE A 51 9.86 -0.17 10.86
CA ILE A 51 8.90 -1.23 10.51
C ILE A 51 8.15 -0.92 9.21
N VAL A 52 7.87 -1.95 8.43
CA VAL A 52 6.99 -1.84 7.26
C VAL A 52 5.54 -1.99 7.70
N SER A 53 4.94 -0.90 8.18
CA SER A 53 3.52 -0.85 8.59
C SER A 53 2.98 0.57 8.49
N LYS A 54 1.68 0.73 8.22
CA LYS A 54 0.99 2.04 8.24
C LYS A 54 0.79 2.60 9.64
N LYS A 55 0.77 1.73 10.65
CA LYS A 55 0.59 2.10 12.05
C LYS A 55 1.39 1.14 12.92
N ASP A 56 2.01 1.66 13.97
CA ASP A 56 2.60 0.86 15.04
C ASP A 56 1.90 1.17 16.36
N ASP A 57 1.49 0.14 17.09
CA ASP A 57 0.88 0.31 18.40
C ASP A 57 1.92 0.41 19.55
N ARG A 58 3.21 0.23 19.24
CA ARG A 58 4.32 0.27 20.22
C ARG A 58 5.22 1.50 20.05
N GLY A 59 4.82 2.47 19.23
CA GLY A 59 5.56 3.71 19.00
C GLY A 59 6.89 3.56 18.26
N ARG A 60 7.13 2.43 17.59
CA ARG A 60 8.31 2.24 16.74
C ARG A 60 8.16 3.04 15.46
N LYS A 61 9.30 3.52 14.96
CA LYS A 61 9.40 4.23 13.69
C LYS A 61 8.95 3.33 12.53
N THR A 62 8.13 3.85 11.65
CA THR A 62 7.66 3.20 10.43
C THR A 62 8.41 3.76 9.21
N ILE A 63 8.38 3.03 8.09
CA ILE A 63 8.90 3.55 6.82
C ILE A 63 8.19 4.84 6.36
N TYR A 64 6.96 5.09 6.82
CA TYR A 64 6.19 6.26 6.41
C TYR A 64 6.56 7.52 7.19
N ASP A 65 7.33 7.38 8.27
CA ASP A 65 7.88 8.51 9.02
C ASP A 65 9.12 9.11 8.31
N THR A 66 9.80 8.32 7.47
CA THR A 66 10.96 8.75 6.66
C THR A 66 10.65 9.00 5.21
N LEU A 67 9.68 8.29 4.64
CA LEU A 67 9.27 8.52 3.26
C LEU A 67 8.75 9.95 3.07
N PRO A 68 9.05 10.58 1.92
CA PRO A 68 8.43 11.84 1.55
C PRO A 68 6.90 11.77 1.64
N ARG A 69 6.28 12.84 2.13
CA ARG A 69 4.85 12.86 2.50
C ARG A 69 3.91 12.44 1.36
N GLN A 70 4.28 12.67 0.10
CA GLN A 70 3.51 12.23 -1.07
C GLN A 70 3.34 10.71 -1.18
N PHE A 71 4.21 9.92 -0.55
CA PHE A 71 4.17 8.46 -0.53
C PHE A 71 3.53 7.88 0.73
N SER A 72 3.08 8.73 1.66
CA SER A 72 2.48 8.31 2.94
C SER A 72 1.26 7.41 2.77
N THR A 73 0.57 7.44 1.63
CA THR A 73 -0.60 6.58 1.32
C THR A 73 -0.25 5.38 0.45
N TRP A 74 0.98 5.26 -0.05
CA TRP A 74 1.39 4.17 -0.95
C TRP A 74 1.52 2.85 -0.20
N LEU A 75 1.34 1.73 -0.90
CA LEU A 75 1.40 0.38 -0.34
C LEU A 75 2.80 -0.19 -0.53
N SER A 76 3.34 -0.87 0.48
CA SER A 76 4.58 -1.63 0.33
C SER A 76 4.30 -2.98 -0.35
N VAL A 77 5.20 -3.42 -1.22
CA VAL A 77 5.19 -4.79 -1.76
C VAL A 77 5.93 -5.68 -0.78
N GLY A 78 5.18 -6.48 -0.02
CA GLY A 78 5.73 -7.29 1.06
C GLY A 78 6.27 -6.44 2.21
N ARG A 79 7.14 -7.05 3.00
CA ARG A 79 7.74 -6.45 4.21
C ARG A 79 9.19 -6.87 4.35
N LEU A 80 10.01 -5.94 4.79
CA LEU A 80 11.32 -6.21 5.39
C LEU A 80 11.20 -6.12 6.91
N ASP A 81 11.95 -6.96 7.61
CA ASP A 81 11.99 -6.96 9.06
C ASP A 81 12.59 -5.67 9.62
N TYR A 82 12.34 -5.42 10.90
CA TYR A 82 12.82 -4.24 11.62
C TYR A 82 14.35 -4.09 11.55
N ALA A 83 15.07 -5.22 11.66
CA ALA A 83 16.53 -5.26 11.62
C ALA A 83 17.12 -5.35 10.20
N SER A 84 16.29 -5.57 9.17
CA SER A 84 16.71 -5.67 7.78
C SER A 84 16.70 -4.30 7.10
N GLU A 85 17.59 -4.12 6.12
CA GLU A 85 17.67 -2.94 5.26
C GLU A 85 17.67 -3.36 3.79
N GLY A 86 17.49 -2.39 2.90
CA GLY A 86 17.61 -2.60 1.46
C GLY A 86 16.35 -2.28 0.68
N LEU A 87 16.22 -2.92 -0.47
CA LEU A 87 15.18 -2.61 -1.46
C LEU A 87 13.78 -2.97 -0.94
N LEU A 88 12.90 -1.98 -0.93
CA LEU A 88 11.47 -2.14 -0.70
C LEU A 88 10.72 -1.41 -1.82
N LEU A 89 9.85 -2.12 -2.52
CA LEU A 89 8.98 -1.48 -3.51
C LEU A 89 7.77 -0.87 -2.81
N LEU A 90 7.35 0.31 -3.28
CA LEU A 90 6.04 0.87 -2.95
C LEU A 90 5.25 1.16 -4.22
N THR A 91 3.94 1.00 -4.16
CA THR A 91 3.01 1.29 -5.27
C THR A 91 1.75 2.00 -4.81
N ASP A 92 1.13 2.77 -5.69
CA ASP A 92 -0.18 3.37 -5.45
C ASP A 92 -1.35 2.44 -5.84
N SER A 93 -1.07 1.21 -6.30
CA SER A 93 -2.05 0.25 -6.78
C SER A 93 -2.09 -1.04 -5.94
N PRO A 94 -3.23 -1.38 -5.31
CA PRO A 94 -3.39 -2.64 -4.59
C PRO A 94 -3.21 -3.88 -5.46
N VAL A 95 -3.66 -3.83 -6.72
CA VAL A 95 -3.55 -4.95 -7.67
C VAL A 95 -2.10 -5.24 -8.00
N ILE A 96 -1.27 -4.19 -8.14
CA ILE A 96 0.16 -4.34 -8.40
C ILE A 96 0.89 -4.85 -7.16
N ALA A 97 0.53 -4.35 -5.97
CA ALA A 97 1.11 -4.85 -4.73
C ALA A 97 0.85 -6.36 -4.57
N ASP A 98 -0.40 -6.78 -4.76
CA ASP A 98 -0.81 -8.18 -4.67
C ASP A 98 -0.10 -9.07 -5.69
N ALA A 99 -0.10 -8.66 -6.96
CA ALA A 99 0.56 -9.40 -8.04
C ALA A 99 2.07 -9.56 -7.80
N LEU A 100 2.76 -8.52 -7.35
CA LEU A 100 4.20 -8.58 -7.06
C LEU A 100 4.53 -9.34 -5.77
N MET A 101 3.61 -9.39 -4.80
CA MET A 101 3.79 -10.19 -3.58
C MET A 101 3.66 -11.69 -3.88
N HIS A 102 2.76 -12.08 -4.77
CA HIS A 102 2.46 -13.49 -5.09
C HIS A 102 3.09 -13.99 -6.40
N SER A 103 3.94 -13.18 -7.04
CA SER A 103 4.67 -13.60 -8.24
C SER A 103 5.86 -14.51 -7.91
N ASP A 104 6.31 -15.23 -8.93
CA ASP A 104 7.54 -16.03 -8.92
C ASP A 104 8.82 -15.18 -9.09
N LEU A 105 8.73 -13.86 -8.95
CA LEU A 105 9.91 -12.99 -9.00
C LEU A 105 10.87 -13.38 -7.88
N GLU A 106 12.15 -13.47 -8.21
CA GLU A 106 13.17 -13.77 -7.22
C GLU A 106 13.36 -12.60 -6.25
N ARG A 107 13.62 -12.94 -4.98
CA ARG A 107 14.00 -11.97 -3.94
C ARG A 107 15.39 -12.33 -3.48
N GLU A 108 16.37 -11.54 -3.91
CA GLU A 108 17.78 -11.76 -3.59
C GLU A 108 18.17 -10.98 -2.32
N TYR A 109 18.95 -11.62 -1.45
CA TYR A 109 19.38 -11.05 -0.17
C TYR A 109 20.90 -11.21 -0.01
N TYR A 110 21.56 -10.11 0.36
CA TYR A 110 22.94 -10.15 0.80
C TYR A 110 23.00 -10.43 2.31
N LEU A 111 23.52 -11.59 2.69
CA LEU A 111 23.60 -12.04 4.08
C LEU A 111 25.05 -12.02 4.57
N LYS A 112 25.28 -11.44 5.76
CA LYS A 112 26.54 -11.53 6.49
C LYS A 112 26.38 -12.45 7.69
N VAL A 113 27.03 -13.60 7.66
CA VAL A 113 26.97 -14.62 8.71
C VAL A 113 28.27 -14.63 9.52
N LYS A 114 28.19 -14.84 10.83
CA LYS A 114 29.35 -15.04 11.70
C LYS A 114 29.44 -16.50 12.10
N GLY A 115 30.43 -17.22 11.56
CA GLY A 115 30.63 -18.65 11.79
C GLY A 115 31.01 -19.36 10.49
N THR A 116 31.11 -20.69 10.54
CA THR A 116 31.30 -21.51 9.34
C THR A 116 29.97 -21.61 8.59
N VAL A 117 30.00 -21.46 7.27
CA VAL A 117 28.87 -21.65 6.35
C VAL A 117 28.88 -23.09 5.85
#